data_AF-I7G7B3-F1
#
_entry.id   AF-I7G7B3-F1
#
_cell.length_a   1.000
_cell.length_b   1.000
_cell.length_c   1.000
_cell.angle_alpha   90.00
_cell.angle_beta   90.00
_cell.angle_gamma   90.00
#
_symmetry.space_group_name_H-M   'P 1'
#
loop_
_entity.id
_entity.type
_entity.pdbx_description
1 polymer ?
#
loop_
_entity_poly.entity_id
_entity_poly.type
_entity_poly.pdbx_seq_one_letter_code
_entity_poly.pdbx_strand_id
1 'polypeptide(L)'
;MLVEDIAKEGSQLTLQDLAKFQPEVVDALEVPLGDYTLYSPPPPAGGAILSFILNVLRGFNFSAESVARPEGRVNMYHHLVETLKFARGQRWRLGDPRSHPKLQNASRDLLEETLAQLIRQQIDGRGDHQLSHYSLADAWGHGTGTSHVSVLGEDGSAVAATSTINTPFGAMVYSPRTGIILNNELLDLCERCPQGSGTTPSPAVNGDRVSGAPGGCWPPVPGERSPSSMVPSILISKAQGSKLVIGGAGGELIISAVAQAIMNKLWLGFDLRAAIAAPILHVNSKGRVEYEPSFSQEVQRGLQDRGQNQTQRPFFLNVVQAVSQEGARVYAVSDLRKGGEAAGY
;
A
#
# COMPACT_ATOMS: atom_id res chain seq x y z
N MET A 1 23.30 -19.66 17.85
CA MET A 1 23.92 -19.29 16.55
C MET A 1 23.40 -17.97 15.99
N LEU A 2 22.16 -17.88 15.46
CA LEU A 2 21.61 -16.61 14.91
C LEU A 2 21.52 -15.50 15.97
N VAL A 3 20.83 -15.77 17.08
CA VAL A 3 20.60 -14.82 18.19
C VAL A 3 21.91 -14.28 18.77
N GLU A 4 22.94 -15.13 18.88
CA GLU A 4 24.26 -14.71 19.34
C GLU A 4 25.00 -13.81 18.32
N ASP A 5 24.77 -13.98 17.02
CA ASP A 5 25.38 -13.11 16.01
C ASP A 5 24.75 -11.72 16.06
N ILE A 6 23.42 -11.64 16.08
CA ILE A 6 22.71 -10.35 16.09
C ILE A 6 22.79 -9.63 17.43
N ALA A 7 23.03 -10.34 18.54
CA ALA A 7 23.28 -9.72 19.85
C ALA A 7 24.57 -8.87 19.85
N LYS A 8 25.58 -9.25 19.04
CA LYS A 8 26.81 -8.45 18.87
C LYS A 8 26.55 -7.11 18.17
N GLU A 9 25.51 -7.06 17.34
CA GLU A 9 25.02 -5.85 16.68
C GLU A 9 24.01 -5.06 17.54
N GLY A 10 23.86 -5.43 18.82
CA GLY A 10 22.97 -4.74 19.76
C GLY A 10 21.49 -5.15 19.69
N SER A 11 21.16 -6.23 18.98
CA SER A 11 19.79 -6.77 18.97
C SER A 11 19.38 -7.32 20.33
N GLN A 12 18.12 -7.09 20.71
CA GLN A 12 17.50 -7.65 21.91
C GLN A 12 16.67 -8.92 21.63
N LEU A 13 16.67 -9.41 20.38
CA LEU A 13 15.90 -10.59 19.99
C LEU A 13 16.41 -11.83 20.71
N THR A 14 15.53 -12.56 21.37
CA THR A 14 15.88 -13.77 22.13
C THR A 14 15.49 -15.05 21.39
N LEU A 15 16.04 -16.19 21.81
CA LEU A 15 15.59 -17.51 21.33
C LEU A 15 14.11 -17.77 21.69
N GLN A 16 13.64 -17.21 22.80
CA GLN A 16 12.25 -17.37 23.22
C GLN A 16 11.30 -16.62 22.28
N ASP A 17 11.70 -15.45 21.76
CA ASP A 17 10.90 -14.70 20.79
C ASP A 17 10.74 -15.49 19.48
N LEU A 18 11.83 -16.08 18.99
CA LEU A 18 11.80 -16.95 17.80
C LEU A 18 10.94 -18.20 18.00
N ALA A 19 11.08 -18.86 19.16
CA ALA A 19 10.33 -20.08 19.47
C ALA A 19 8.83 -19.85 19.68
N LYS A 20 8.44 -18.64 20.11
CA LYS A 20 7.02 -18.26 20.32
C LYS A 20 6.31 -17.82 19.04
N PHE A 21 7.05 -17.42 18.00
CA PHE A 21 6.45 -16.92 16.78
C PHE A 21 5.69 -18.03 16.04
N GLN A 22 4.45 -17.73 15.63
CA GLN A 22 3.67 -18.58 14.74
C GLN A 22 3.02 -17.71 13.65
N PRO A 23 2.96 -18.18 12.39
CA PRO A 23 2.16 -17.52 11.37
C PRO A 23 0.68 -17.58 11.73
N GLU A 24 -0.04 -16.50 11.46
CA GLU A 24 -1.47 -16.39 11.76
C GLU A 24 -2.27 -16.57 10.46
N VAL A 25 -3.30 -17.42 10.52
CA VAL A 25 -4.28 -17.55 9.44
C VAL A 25 -5.50 -16.74 9.84
N VAL A 26 -5.81 -15.70 9.07
CA VAL A 26 -6.92 -14.79 9.30
C VAL A 26 -7.77 -14.65 8.05
N ASP A 27 -9.05 -14.34 8.23
CA ASP A 27 -9.93 -14.03 7.11
C ASP A 27 -9.46 -12.76 6.39
N ALA A 28 -9.59 -12.78 5.06
CA ALA A 28 -9.33 -11.60 4.26
C ALA A 28 -10.42 -10.54 4.47
N LEU A 29 -10.06 -9.28 4.28
CA LEU A 29 -11.04 -8.22 4.07
C LEU A 29 -11.76 -8.48 2.75
N GLU A 30 -13.09 -8.47 2.80
CA GLU A 30 -13.96 -8.67 1.64
C GLU A 30 -14.69 -7.37 1.32
N VAL A 31 -14.44 -6.80 0.13
CA VAL A 31 -15.03 -5.50 -0.27
C VAL A 31 -15.63 -5.60 -1.67
N PRO A 32 -16.93 -5.30 -1.84
CA PRO A 32 -17.56 -5.20 -3.15
C PRO A 32 -16.97 -4.04 -3.96
N LEU A 33 -16.56 -4.32 -5.20
CA LEU A 33 -15.97 -3.37 -6.14
C LEU A 33 -16.62 -3.53 -7.53
N GLY A 34 -17.87 -3.04 -7.65
CA GLY A 34 -18.66 -3.23 -8.87
C GLY A 34 -18.99 -4.71 -9.03
N ASP A 35 -18.66 -5.28 -10.19
CA ASP A 35 -18.89 -6.71 -10.50
C ASP A 35 -17.87 -7.66 -9.85
N TYR A 36 -16.86 -7.12 -9.17
CA TYR A 36 -15.82 -7.88 -8.48
C TYR A 36 -15.99 -7.78 -6.97
N THR A 37 -15.58 -8.83 -6.27
CA THR A 37 -15.27 -8.77 -4.85
C THR A 37 -13.76 -8.74 -4.68
N LEU A 38 -13.24 -7.72 -4.00
CA LEU A 38 -11.84 -7.59 -3.63
C LEU A 38 -11.58 -8.28 -2.29
N TYR A 39 -10.64 -9.22 -2.30
CA TYR A 39 -10.07 -9.86 -1.12
C TYR A 39 -8.66 -9.31 -0.88
N SER A 40 -8.38 -8.82 0.33
CA SER A 40 -7.04 -8.30 0.71
C SER A 40 -6.75 -8.56 2.20
N PRO A 41 -5.49 -8.62 2.64
CA PRO A 41 -5.16 -8.88 4.04
C PRO A 41 -5.69 -7.78 4.98
N PRO A 42 -6.11 -8.15 6.20
CA PRO A 42 -6.48 -7.20 7.23
C PRO A 42 -5.24 -6.46 7.79
N PRO A 43 -5.46 -5.39 8.60
CA PRO A 43 -4.39 -4.76 9.36
C PRO A 43 -3.54 -5.79 10.13
N PRO A 44 -2.23 -5.57 10.24
CA PRO A 44 -1.52 -4.32 9.96
C PRO A 44 -1.09 -4.11 8.49
N ALA A 45 -1.47 -5.02 7.58
CA ALA A 45 -1.20 -4.86 6.15
C ALA A 45 -2.10 -3.78 5.51
N GLY A 46 -1.72 -3.31 4.33
CA GLY A 46 -2.31 -2.14 3.68
C GLY A 46 -3.67 -2.37 3.01
N GLY A 47 -4.26 -3.58 3.14
CA GLY A 47 -5.45 -3.97 2.38
C GLY A 47 -6.64 -3.03 2.59
N ALA A 48 -6.86 -2.59 3.83
CA ALA A 48 -7.93 -1.64 4.15
C ALA A 48 -7.73 -0.27 3.46
N ILE A 49 -6.49 0.19 3.28
CA ILE A 49 -6.17 1.44 2.58
C ILE A 49 -6.38 1.30 1.07
N LEU A 50 -6.02 0.16 0.49
CA LEU A 50 -6.32 -0.13 -0.92
C LEU A 50 -7.84 -0.12 -1.17
N SER A 51 -8.60 -0.81 -0.32
CA SER A 51 -10.07 -0.82 -0.40
C SER A 51 -10.66 0.59 -0.28
N PHE A 52 -10.16 1.40 0.67
CA PHE A 52 -10.57 2.79 0.83
C PHE A 52 -10.33 3.61 -0.44
N ILE A 53 -9.13 3.54 -1.03
CA ILE A 53 -8.78 4.27 -2.26
C ILE A 53 -9.74 3.89 -3.40
N LEU A 54 -9.95 2.59 -3.61
CA LEU A 54 -10.82 2.08 -4.68
C LEU A 54 -12.28 2.45 -4.45
N ASN A 55 -12.77 2.40 -3.21
CA ASN A 55 -14.14 2.80 -2.86
C ASN A 55 -14.38 4.30 -3.09
N VAL A 56 -13.43 5.16 -2.69
CA VAL A 56 -13.49 6.60 -2.97
C VAL A 56 -13.55 6.83 -4.47
N LEU A 57 -12.60 6.28 -5.22
CA LEU A 57 -12.45 6.57 -6.65
C LEU A 57 -13.58 5.99 -7.51
N ARG A 58 -14.15 4.84 -7.13
CA ARG A 58 -15.30 4.25 -7.82
C ARG A 58 -16.45 5.24 -7.96
N GLY A 59 -16.70 6.07 -6.95
CA GLY A 59 -17.81 7.02 -6.95
C GLY A 59 -17.71 8.13 -8.02
N PHE A 60 -16.54 8.32 -8.64
CA PHE A 60 -16.36 9.28 -9.75
C PHE A 60 -16.64 8.69 -11.13
N ASN A 61 -16.88 7.37 -11.24
CA ASN A 61 -17.28 6.67 -12.46
C ASN A 61 -16.36 6.95 -13.67
N PHE A 62 -15.03 6.90 -13.47
CA PHE A 62 -14.08 7.03 -14.58
C PHE A 62 -14.21 5.86 -15.56
N SER A 63 -14.13 6.17 -16.84
CA SER A 63 -14.16 5.22 -17.95
C SER A 63 -13.15 5.61 -19.04
N ALA A 64 -12.91 4.73 -20.02
CA ALA A 64 -12.08 5.02 -21.19
C ALA A 64 -12.55 6.29 -21.94
N GLU A 65 -13.86 6.48 -22.09
CA GLU A 65 -14.46 7.65 -22.75
C GLU A 65 -14.20 8.92 -21.93
N SER A 66 -14.35 8.84 -20.61
CA SER A 66 -14.14 10.00 -19.72
C SER A 66 -12.71 10.52 -19.77
N VAL A 67 -11.72 9.66 -20.05
CA VAL A 67 -10.29 10.01 -20.10
C VAL A 67 -9.72 10.10 -21.52
N ALA A 68 -10.57 10.01 -22.54
CA ALA A 68 -10.13 10.12 -23.94
C ALA A 68 -9.50 11.49 -24.24
N ARG A 69 -9.99 12.54 -23.57
CA ARG A 69 -9.51 13.93 -23.72
C ARG A 69 -8.53 14.33 -22.61
N PRO A 70 -7.60 15.26 -22.88
CA PRO A 70 -6.66 15.81 -21.89
C PRO A 70 -7.30 16.20 -20.55
N GLU A 71 -8.38 16.98 -20.60
CA GLU A 71 -9.08 17.46 -19.40
C GLU A 71 -9.61 16.30 -18.55
N GLY A 72 -10.13 15.26 -19.18
CA GLY A 72 -10.60 14.05 -18.52
C GLY A 72 -9.48 13.29 -17.81
N ARG A 73 -8.31 13.17 -18.45
CA ARG A 73 -7.11 12.57 -17.82
C ARG A 73 -6.64 13.36 -16.63
N VAL A 74 -6.50 14.68 -16.78
CA VAL A 74 -6.13 15.59 -15.68
C VAL A 74 -7.13 15.46 -14.53
N ASN A 75 -8.42 15.41 -14.85
CA ASN A 75 -9.47 15.26 -13.85
C ASN A 75 -9.36 13.93 -13.09
N MET A 76 -9.17 12.81 -13.79
CA MET A 76 -8.97 11.50 -13.15
C MET A 76 -7.76 11.51 -12.22
N TYR A 77 -6.61 11.98 -12.70
CA TYR A 77 -5.39 11.99 -11.90
C TYR A 77 -5.46 12.97 -10.72
N HIS A 78 -6.22 14.06 -10.84
CA HIS A 78 -6.46 14.97 -9.70
C HIS A 78 -7.21 14.24 -8.58
N HIS A 79 -8.31 13.58 -8.91
CA HIS A 79 -9.08 12.81 -7.92
C HIS A 79 -8.26 11.65 -7.34
N LEU A 80 -7.40 11.02 -8.15
CA LEU A 80 -6.44 10.02 -7.66
C LEU A 80 -5.47 10.65 -6.63
N VAL A 81 -4.84 11.77 -6.95
CA VAL A 81 -3.90 12.45 -6.05
C VAL A 81 -4.57 12.85 -4.74
N GLU A 82 -5.74 13.47 -4.80
CA GLU A 82 -6.51 13.88 -3.62
C GLU A 82 -6.90 12.67 -2.76
N THR A 83 -7.37 11.59 -3.40
CA THR A 83 -7.68 10.35 -2.70
C THR A 83 -6.45 9.74 -2.03
N LEU A 84 -5.29 9.74 -2.71
CA LEU A 84 -4.04 9.24 -2.15
C LEU A 84 -3.57 10.06 -0.94
N LYS A 85 -3.76 11.39 -0.94
CA LYS A 85 -3.49 12.24 0.23
C LYS A 85 -4.37 11.86 1.42
N PHE A 86 -5.67 11.75 1.21
CA PHE A 86 -6.61 11.30 2.25
C PHE A 86 -6.27 9.91 2.77
N ALA A 87 -5.98 8.96 1.86
CA ALA A 87 -5.62 7.59 2.20
C ALA A 87 -4.37 7.54 3.08
N ARG A 88 -3.38 8.38 2.80
CA ARG A 88 -2.17 8.47 3.62
C ARG A 88 -2.46 8.98 5.03
N GLY A 89 -3.36 9.95 5.18
CA GLY A 89 -3.86 10.39 6.48
C GLY A 89 -4.65 9.34 7.26
N GLN A 90 -5.03 8.22 6.64
CA GLN A 90 -5.70 7.11 7.31
C GLN A 90 -4.75 5.98 7.77
N ARG A 91 -3.45 6.04 7.45
CA ARG A 91 -2.49 4.96 7.76
C ARG A 91 -2.39 4.61 9.25
N TRP A 92 -2.68 5.56 10.14
CA TRP A 92 -2.72 5.32 11.59
C TRP A 92 -3.72 4.22 12.00
N ARG A 93 -4.71 3.92 11.15
CA ARG A 93 -5.69 2.85 11.38
C ARG A 93 -5.09 1.45 11.22
N LEU A 94 -3.92 1.31 10.57
CA LEU A 94 -3.25 0.02 10.32
C LEU A 94 -2.47 -0.56 11.54
N GLY A 95 -2.85 -0.21 12.77
CA GLY A 95 -2.21 -0.77 13.97
C GLY A 95 -2.46 -2.28 14.11
N ASP A 96 -1.55 -2.99 14.80
CA ASP A 96 -1.72 -4.43 15.03
C ASP A 96 -2.99 -4.69 15.87
N PRO A 97 -3.98 -5.44 15.35
CA PRO A 97 -5.19 -5.77 16.07
C PRO A 97 -4.99 -6.42 17.45
N ARG A 98 -3.84 -7.10 17.66
CA ARG A 98 -3.48 -7.77 18.92
C ARG A 98 -3.07 -6.78 20.01
N SER A 99 -2.27 -5.79 19.63
CA SER A 99 -1.77 -4.76 20.54
C SER A 99 -2.77 -3.62 20.73
N HIS A 100 -3.59 -3.37 19.70
CA HIS A 100 -4.50 -2.23 19.65
C HIS A 100 -5.90 -2.64 19.15
N PRO A 101 -6.65 -3.47 19.91
CA PRO A 101 -7.97 -3.96 19.48
C PRO A 101 -8.98 -2.84 19.20
N LYS A 102 -8.83 -1.68 19.85
CA LYS A 102 -9.68 -0.50 19.61
C LYS A 102 -9.55 0.06 18.18
N LEU A 103 -8.43 -0.20 17.49
CA LEU A 103 -8.21 0.24 16.11
C LEU A 103 -8.89 -0.67 15.07
N GLN A 104 -9.40 -1.85 15.47
CA GLN A 104 -10.10 -2.74 14.54
C GLN A 104 -11.37 -2.07 13.98
N ASN A 105 -12.15 -1.40 14.84
CA ASN A 105 -13.33 -0.66 14.40
C ASN A 105 -12.94 0.46 13.43
N ALA A 106 -11.89 1.21 13.75
CA ALA A 106 -11.38 2.26 12.88
C ALA A 106 -10.93 1.70 11.51
N SER A 107 -10.31 0.52 11.47
CA SER A 107 -9.93 -0.13 10.21
C SER A 107 -11.14 -0.58 9.38
N ARG A 108 -12.23 -0.99 10.02
CA ARG A 108 -13.47 -1.36 9.32
C ARG A 108 -14.12 -0.17 8.64
N ASP A 109 -14.08 1.02 9.25
CA ASP A 109 -14.60 2.25 8.62
C ASP A 109 -13.99 2.52 7.23
N LEU A 110 -12.75 2.08 6.97
CA LEU A 110 -12.08 2.23 5.67
C LEU A 110 -12.74 1.43 4.56
N LEU A 111 -13.51 0.41 4.91
CA LEU A 111 -14.23 -0.45 3.97
C LEU A 111 -15.63 0.11 3.67
N GLU A 112 -16.12 1.03 4.51
CA GLU A 112 -17.49 1.52 4.46
C GLU A 112 -17.68 2.62 3.42
N GLU A 113 -18.81 2.52 2.70
CA GLU A 113 -19.19 3.50 1.66
C GLU A 113 -19.43 4.90 2.27
N THR A 114 -19.88 4.98 3.52
CA THR A 114 -20.13 6.25 4.23
C THR A 114 -18.85 7.09 4.33
N LEU A 115 -17.72 6.48 4.69
CA LEU A 115 -16.45 7.21 4.77
C LEU A 115 -15.98 7.61 3.36
N ALA A 116 -16.13 6.73 2.37
CA ALA A 116 -15.78 7.05 0.99
C ALA A 116 -16.59 8.24 0.45
N GLN A 117 -17.89 8.32 0.76
CA GLN A 117 -18.76 9.45 0.43
C GLN A 117 -18.31 10.75 1.11
N LEU A 118 -18.02 10.70 2.41
CA LEU A 118 -17.52 11.85 3.16
C LEU A 118 -16.24 12.42 2.56
N ILE A 119 -15.34 11.55 2.10
CA ILE A 119 -14.07 11.97 1.50
C ILE A 119 -14.30 12.53 0.10
N ARG A 120 -15.15 11.92 -0.72
CA ARG A 120 -15.51 12.49 -2.04
C ARG A 120 -16.09 13.89 -1.94
N GLN A 121 -16.90 14.17 -0.91
CA GLN A 121 -17.46 15.51 -0.67
C GLN A 121 -16.41 16.56 -0.30
N GLN A 122 -15.23 16.14 0.16
CA GLN A 122 -14.12 17.03 0.49
C GLN A 122 -13.16 17.27 -0.67
N ILE A 123 -13.20 16.44 -1.72
CA ILE A 123 -12.36 16.61 -2.91
C ILE A 123 -12.99 17.71 -3.78
N ASP A 124 -12.32 18.86 -3.85
CA ASP A 124 -12.71 19.98 -4.72
C ASP A 124 -11.75 20.12 -5.93
N GLY A 125 -11.89 21.21 -6.69
CA GLY A 125 -11.07 21.47 -7.87
C GLY A 125 -9.60 21.83 -7.59
N ARG A 126 -9.22 22.04 -6.32
CA ARG A 126 -7.88 22.45 -5.90
C ARG A 126 -7.18 21.35 -5.10
N GLY A 127 -5.86 21.38 -5.11
CA GLY A 127 -4.99 20.42 -4.42
C GLY A 127 -4.00 21.06 -3.44
N ASP A 128 -4.06 22.38 -3.25
CA ASP A 128 -3.15 23.17 -2.40
C ASP A 128 -3.63 23.29 -0.94
N HIS A 129 -4.57 22.46 -0.52
CA HIS A 129 -5.06 22.41 0.86
C HIS A 129 -3.94 22.13 1.86
N GLN A 130 -4.07 22.68 3.09
CA GLN A 130 -3.14 22.40 4.18
C GLN A 130 -3.12 20.91 4.56
N LEU A 131 -2.01 20.40 5.07
CA LEU A 131 -1.87 18.98 5.45
C LEU A 131 -2.94 18.50 6.45
N SER A 132 -3.40 19.39 7.33
CA SER A 132 -4.47 19.12 8.29
C SER A 132 -5.80 18.73 7.63
N HIS A 133 -6.10 19.24 6.43
CA HIS A 133 -7.28 18.86 5.65
C HIS A 133 -7.30 17.35 5.37
N TYR A 134 -6.14 16.77 5.07
CA TYR A 134 -5.98 15.35 4.79
C TYR A 134 -5.66 14.51 6.03
N SER A 135 -5.64 15.11 7.23
CA SER A 135 -5.10 14.47 8.45
C SER A 135 -3.64 14.00 8.29
N LEU A 136 -2.86 14.70 7.49
CA LEU A 136 -1.43 14.43 7.31
C LEU A 136 -0.59 15.19 8.35
N ALA A 137 0.46 14.53 8.81
CA ALA A 137 1.56 15.15 9.53
C ALA A 137 2.87 14.72 8.86
N ASP A 138 3.90 15.57 8.94
CA ASP A 138 5.22 15.22 8.41
C ASP A 138 5.66 13.90 9.04
N ALA A 139 5.80 12.85 8.23
CA ALA A 139 6.22 11.53 8.67
C ALA A 139 7.48 11.12 7.93
N TRP A 140 8.27 10.26 8.58
CA TRP A 140 9.41 9.62 7.92
C TRP A 140 8.89 8.67 6.85
N GLY A 141 9.46 8.73 5.66
CA GLY A 141 9.31 7.71 4.63
C GLY A 141 10.65 6.99 4.50
N HIS A 142 10.61 5.67 4.36
CA HIS A 142 11.82 4.86 4.21
C HIS A 142 11.92 4.23 2.81
N GLY A 143 13.09 3.65 2.53
CA GLY A 143 13.48 3.16 1.20
C GLY A 143 12.68 1.95 0.71
N THR A 144 13.03 1.47 -0.48
CA THR A 144 12.25 0.43 -1.18
C THR A 144 12.93 -0.94 -1.11
N GLY A 145 12.30 -1.96 -0.54
CA GLY A 145 12.71 -3.36 -0.67
C GLY A 145 11.51 -4.28 -0.49
N THR A 146 11.11 -5.02 -1.52
CA THR A 146 9.95 -5.94 -1.47
C THR A 146 9.99 -6.83 -2.71
N SER A 147 9.42 -8.02 -2.62
CA SER A 147 9.07 -8.85 -3.76
C SER A 147 7.61 -9.29 -3.68
N HIS A 148 6.98 -9.54 -4.83
CA HIS A 148 5.62 -10.03 -4.91
C HIS A 148 5.53 -11.15 -5.95
N VAL A 149 4.68 -12.14 -5.69
CA VAL A 149 4.34 -13.21 -6.63
C VAL A 149 2.83 -13.41 -6.66
N SER A 150 2.30 -13.63 -7.86
CA SER A 150 0.91 -13.97 -8.13
C SER A 150 0.86 -15.30 -8.87
N VAL A 151 0.06 -16.24 -8.38
CA VAL A 151 -0.05 -17.60 -8.91
C VAL A 151 -1.52 -17.96 -9.07
N LEU A 152 -1.83 -18.64 -10.17
CA LEU A 152 -3.12 -19.29 -10.42
C LEU A 152 -2.85 -20.75 -10.77
N GLY A 153 -3.46 -21.67 -10.03
CA GLY A 153 -3.40 -23.11 -10.26
C GLY A 153 -4.49 -23.60 -11.20
N GLU A 154 -4.25 -24.73 -11.86
CA GLU A 154 -5.21 -25.37 -12.77
C GLU A 154 -6.51 -25.79 -12.07
N ASP A 155 -6.43 -26.13 -10.78
CA ASP A 155 -7.56 -26.43 -9.89
C ASP A 155 -8.39 -25.18 -9.52
N GLY A 156 -7.97 -24.01 -9.99
CA GLY A 156 -8.58 -22.73 -9.68
C GLY A 156 -8.08 -22.10 -8.38
N SER A 157 -7.12 -22.71 -7.68
CA SER A 157 -6.44 -22.11 -6.52
C SER A 157 -5.71 -20.83 -6.95
N ALA A 158 -5.71 -19.82 -6.10
CA ALA A 158 -5.08 -18.53 -6.40
C ALA A 158 -4.27 -18.06 -5.18
N VAL A 159 -3.05 -17.59 -5.42
CA VAL A 159 -2.14 -17.13 -4.36
C VAL A 159 -1.54 -15.78 -4.76
N ALA A 160 -1.80 -14.75 -3.96
CA ALA A 160 -1.06 -13.49 -3.98
C ALA A 160 -0.17 -13.47 -2.74
N ALA A 161 1.15 -13.34 -2.91
CA ALA A 161 2.09 -13.34 -1.79
C ALA A 161 3.11 -12.21 -1.95
N THR A 162 3.19 -11.34 -0.94
CA THR A 162 4.19 -10.28 -0.85
C THR A 162 5.14 -10.58 0.30
N SER A 163 6.44 -10.48 0.05
CA SER A 163 7.49 -10.74 1.06
C SER A 163 8.53 -9.63 1.04
N THR A 164 9.12 -9.36 2.20
CA THR A 164 10.00 -8.22 2.41
C THR A 164 11.01 -8.45 3.53
N ILE A 165 12.13 -7.73 3.45
CA ILE A 165 13.05 -7.47 4.57
C ILE A 165 13.14 -5.96 4.88
N ASN A 166 12.09 -5.21 4.49
CA ASN A 166 11.93 -3.76 4.46
C ASN A 166 12.81 -3.03 3.42
N THR A 167 14.02 -2.61 3.75
CA THR A 167 14.90 -1.92 2.78
C THR A 167 15.83 -2.90 2.05
N PRO A 168 16.53 -2.51 0.96
CA PRO A 168 17.54 -3.36 0.35
C PRO A 168 18.57 -3.80 1.40
N PHE A 169 18.81 -5.11 1.51
CA PHE A 169 19.63 -5.75 2.55
C PHE A 169 19.14 -5.54 4.01
N GLY A 170 17.91 -5.08 4.19
CA GLY A 170 17.24 -4.93 5.48
C GLY A 170 18.03 -4.09 6.47
N ALA A 171 18.32 -4.65 7.64
CA ALA A 171 19.11 -4.01 8.69
C ALA A 171 20.61 -3.90 8.36
N MET A 172 21.06 -4.38 7.18
CA MET A 172 22.48 -4.55 6.84
C MET A 172 23.22 -5.49 7.80
N VAL A 173 22.48 -6.30 8.56
CA VAL A 173 23.00 -7.30 9.50
C VAL A 173 22.93 -8.67 8.84
N TYR A 174 24.08 -9.34 8.79
CA TYR A 174 24.26 -10.66 8.23
C TYR A 174 24.81 -11.59 9.31
N SER A 175 24.18 -12.75 9.52
CA SER A 175 24.72 -13.78 10.41
C SER A 175 25.67 -14.69 9.63
N PRO A 176 27.00 -14.60 9.85
CA PRO A 176 27.98 -15.38 9.08
C PRO A 176 27.86 -16.88 9.32
N ARG A 177 27.28 -17.28 10.46
CA ARG A 177 27.10 -18.69 10.79
C ARG A 177 25.86 -19.31 10.15
N THR A 178 24.83 -18.51 9.83
CA THR A 178 23.55 -19.02 9.26
C THR A 178 23.35 -18.65 7.80
N GLY A 179 24.04 -17.63 7.29
CA GLY A 179 23.81 -17.08 5.95
C GLY A 179 22.59 -16.15 5.86
N ILE A 180 21.91 -15.85 6.98
CA ILE A 180 20.68 -15.07 6.99
C ILE A 180 20.98 -13.57 7.04
N ILE A 181 20.31 -12.81 6.18
CA ILE A 181 20.25 -11.34 6.22
C ILE A 181 18.98 -10.93 6.97
N LEU A 182 19.11 -10.01 7.92
CA LEU A 182 18.01 -9.61 8.80
C LEU A 182 17.27 -8.39 8.26
N ASN A 183 15.96 -8.36 8.46
CA ASN A 183 15.11 -7.23 8.11
C ASN A 183 15.26 -6.05 9.10
N ASN A 184 14.78 -4.88 8.70
CA ASN A 184 14.58 -3.71 9.54
C ASN A 184 13.10 -3.28 9.59
N GLU A 185 12.17 -4.22 9.65
CA GLU A 185 10.72 -3.96 9.59
C GLU A 185 10.20 -3.15 10.78
N LEU A 186 10.88 -3.20 11.94
CA LEU A 186 10.50 -2.40 13.12
C LEU A 186 10.63 -0.88 12.89
N LEU A 187 11.33 -0.44 11.83
CA LEU A 187 11.36 0.96 11.43
C LEU A 187 9.97 1.49 11.05
N ASP A 188 9.09 0.63 10.54
CA ASP A 188 7.77 1.04 10.06
C ASP A 188 6.82 1.40 11.22
N LEU A 189 7.17 1.04 12.46
CA LEU A 189 6.49 1.56 13.65
C LEU A 189 6.63 3.09 13.76
N CYS A 190 7.70 3.67 13.22
CA CYS A 190 7.91 5.12 13.18
C CYS A 190 6.96 5.82 12.20
N GLU A 191 6.47 5.14 11.16
CA GLU A 191 5.52 5.73 10.19
C GLU A 191 4.16 6.08 10.81
N ARG A 192 3.89 5.56 12.02
CA ARG A 192 2.67 5.87 12.78
C ARG A 192 2.71 7.25 13.43
N CYS A 193 3.89 7.86 13.53
CA CYS A 193 4.13 8.99 14.42
C CYS A 193 4.59 10.24 13.65
N PRO A 194 3.96 11.40 13.87
CA PRO A 194 4.44 12.67 13.32
C PRO A 194 5.87 13.00 13.73
N GLN A 195 6.65 13.62 12.83
CA GLN A 195 7.92 14.25 13.11
C GLN A 195 7.75 15.28 14.24
N GLY A 196 8.63 15.24 15.24
CA GLY A 196 8.58 16.15 16.38
C GLY A 196 7.65 15.71 17.53
N SER A 197 7.00 14.54 17.46
CA SER A 197 6.20 13.98 18.56
C SER A 197 7.00 13.57 19.82
N GLY A 198 8.33 13.80 19.82
CA GLY A 198 9.20 13.56 20.97
C GLY A 198 9.48 12.09 21.27
N THR A 199 8.88 11.16 20.53
CA THR A 199 9.20 9.73 20.59
C THR A 199 10.42 9.44 19.73
N THR A 200 11.60 9.57 20.31
CA THR A 200 12.68 8.67 19.94
C THR A 200 12.24 7.23 20.26
N PRO A 201 12.58 6.22 19.45
CA PRO A 201 12.34 4.83 19.82
C PRO A 201 13.30 4.45 20.95
N SER A 202 13.02 4.97 22.15
CA SER A 202 13.66 4.57 23.39
C SER A 202 12.68 3.72 24.19
N PRO A 203 13.10 2.55 24.71
CA PRO A 203 12.29 1.72 25.58
C PRO A 203 12.23 2.38 26.97
N ALA A 204 11.39 3.40 27.16
CA ALA A 204 11.18 4.01 28.47
C ALA A 204 9.72 4.48 28.65
N VAL A 205 8.89 3.53 29.09
CA VAL A 205 8.10 3.55 30.33
C VAL A 205 7.32 4.83 30.69
N ASN A 206 6.01 4.61 30.90
CA ASN A 206 4.98 5.43 31.58
C ASN A 206 4.15 6.41 30.74
N GLY A 207 2.96 5.95 30.36
CA GLY A 207 1.81 6.83 30.14
C GLY A 207 0.77 6.24 29.20
N ASP A 208 -0.42 5.94 29.74
CA ASP A 208 -1.64 5.87 28.94
C ASP A 208 -1.79 7.18 28.16
N ARG A 209 -1.51 7.15 26.86
CA ARG A 209 -2.02 8.17 25.93
C ARG A 209 -2.78 7.49 24.81
N VAL A 210 -3.97 7.05 25.17
CA VAL A 210 -5.12 7.07 24.27
C VAL A 210 -5.66 8.49 24.21
N SER A 211 -5.50 9.16 23.08
CA SER A 211 -6.35 10.29 22.71
C SER A 211 -6.55 10.29 21.19
N GLY A 212 -7.79 9.99 20.77
CA GLY A 212 -8.16 9.69 19.40
C GLY A 212 -8.01 10.86 18.42
N ALA A 213 -7.47 10.54 17.23
CA ALA A 213 -7.30 11.39 16.04
C ALA A 213 -6.42 12.66 16.17
N PRO A 214 -6.00 13.22 15.02
CA PRO A 214 -4.66 13.06 14.43
C PRO A 214 -3.54 13.75 15.23
N GLY A 215 -2.42 13.04 15.45
CA GLY A 215 -1.18 13.59 16.00
C GLY A 215 -0.54 12.79 17.15
N GLY A 216 -1.24 11.82 17.73
CA GLY A 216 -0.74 10.98 18.82
C GLY A 216 0.02 9.75 18.34
N CYS A 217 1.24 9.55 18.86
CA CYS A 217 2.04 8.33 18.70
C CYS A 217 1.78 7.37 19.86
N TRP A 218 1.70 6.08 19.59
CA TRP A 218 1.63 5.03 20.62
C TRP A 218 3.01 4.40 20.79
N PRO A 219 3.47 4.15 22.02
CA PRO A 219 4.73 3.44 22.21
C PRO A 219 4.62 2.03 21.65
N PRO A 220 5.66 1.52 20.96
CA PRO A 220 5.65 0.16 20.43
C PRO A 220 5.54 -0.86 21.57
N VAL A 221 4.73 -1.89 21.36
CA VAL A 221 4.52 -2.96 22.36
C VAL A 221 5.33 -4.20 21.97
N PRO A 222 6.00 -4.89 22.91
CA PRO A 222 6.68 -6.16 22.61
C PRO A 222 5.75 -7.17 21.91
N GLY A 223 6.23 -7.76 20.81
CA GLY A 223 5.48 -8.72 20.01
C GLY A 223 4.53 -8.11 18.98
N GLU A 224 4.43 -6.78 18.92
CA GLU A 224 3.61 -6.06 17.94
C GLU A 224 4.16 -6.18 16.52
N ARG A 225 3.26 -6.28 15.53
CA ARG A 225 3.58 -6.20 14.10
C ARG A 225 3.53 -4.76 13.60
N SER A 226 4.53 -4.37 12.82
CA SER A 226 4.59 -3.08 12.13
C SER A 226 3.46 -2.91 11.10
N PRO A 227 2.98 -1.67 10.86
CA PRO A 227 2.08 -1.38 9.74
C PRO A 227 2.83 -1.60 8.43
N SER A 228 2.13 -2.05 7.39
CA SER A 228 2.75 -2.36 6.11
C SER A 228 1.98 -1.80 4.93
N SER A 229 2.70 -1.43 3.88
CA SER A 229 2.12 -1.03 2.58
C SER A 229 1.83 -2.22 1.66
N MET A 230 2.11 -3.46 2.08
CA MET A 230 1.83 -4.65 1.31
C MET A 230 0.32 -4.86 1.11
N VAL A 231 -0.09 -5.11 -0.14
CA VAL A 231 -1.47 -5.40 -0.55
C VAL A 231 -1.54 -6.55 -1.55
N PRO A 232 -1.14 -7.79 -1.18
CA PRO A 232 -1.42 -8.95 -2.00
C PRO A 232 -2.93 -9.16 -2.06
N SER A 233 -3.53 -9.06 -3.24
CA SER A 233 -4.98 -8.98 -3.40
C SER A 233 -5.47 -9.98 -4.44
N ILE A 234 -6.70 -10.46 -4.24
CA ILE A 234 -7.40 -11.30 -5.20
C ILE A 234 -8.76 -10.68 -5.46
N LEU A 235 -9.08 -10.39 -6.72
CA LEU A 235 -10.40 -9.92 -7.13
C LEU A 235 -11.13 -11.06 -7.83
N ILE A 236 -12.39 -11.30 -7.47
CA ILE A 236 -13.20 -12.38 -8.04
C ILE A 236 -14.51 -11.79 -8.56
N SER A 237 -14.81 -12.01 -9.84
CA SER A 237 -16.15 -11.79 -10.38
C SER A 237 -16.80 -13.14 -10.65
N LYS A 238 -17.72 -13.55 -9.77
CA LYS A 238 -18.45 -14.83 -9.91
C LYS A 238 -19.34 -14.84 -11.15
N ALA A 239 -19.99 -13.71 -11.45
CA ALA A 239 -20.85 -13.58 -12.62
C ALA A 239 -20.07 -13.72 -13.94
N GLN A 240 -18.85 -13.19 -13.99
CA GLN A 240 -17.99 -13.23 -15.18
C GLN A 240 -17.04 -14.44 -15.20
N GLY A 241 -17.05 -15.29 -14.15
CA GLY A 241 -16.09 -16.38 -14.00
C GLY A 241 -14.63 -15.91 -14.07
N SER A 242 -14.33 -14.72 -13.56
CA SER A 242 -13.05 -14.05 -13.74
C SER A 242 -12.33 -13.82 -12.40
N LYS A 243 -11.00 -13.92 -12.42
CA LYS A 243 -10.13 -13.70 -11.25
C LYS A 243 -8.96 -12.80 -11.62
N LEU A 244 -8.58 -11.90 -10.73
CA LEU A 244 -7.35 -11.13 -10.84
C LEU A 244 -6.56 -11.31 -9.54
N VAL A 245 -5.45 -12.03 -9.63
CA VAL A 245 -4.46 -12.18 -8.56
C VAL A 245 -3.42 -11.09 -8.79
N ILE A 246 -3.24 -10.18 -7.84
CA ILE A 246 -2.43 -8.97 -8.06
C ILE A 246 -1.79 -8.50 -6.76
N GLY A 247 -0.60 -7.94 -6.88
CA GLY A 247 0.04 -7.20 -5.81
C GLY A 247 1.33 -6.57 -6.30
N GLY A 248 2.10 -5.99 -5.40
CA GLY A 248 3.27 -5.23 -5.81
C GLY A 248 4.39 -5.16 -4.80
N ALA A 249 5.49 -4.60 -5.30
CA ALA A 249 6.72 -4.35 -4.56
C ALA A 249 7.18 -2.91 -4.77
N GLY A 250 7.83 -2.31 -3.76
CA GLY A 250 8.30 -0.92 -3.84
C GLY A 250 8.03 -0.07 -2.60
N GLY A 251 7.91 -0.69 -1.41
CA GLY A 251 7.64 0.03 -0.15
C GLY A 251 6.34 0.83 -0.21
N GLU A 252 6.40 2.13 0.10
CA GLU A 252 5.23 3.02 0.06
C GLU A 252 4.54 3.12 -1.31
N LEU A 253 5.25 2.80 -2.41
CA LEU A 253 4.68 2.86 -3.76
C LEU A 253 3.67 1.74 -4.05
N ILE A 254 3.68 0.65 -3.26
CA ILE A 254 2.90 -0.57 -3.55
C ILE A 254 1.41 -0.25 -3.69
N ILE A 255 0.82 0.45 -2.72
CA ILE A 255 -0.62 0.73 -2.72
C ILE A 255 -0.99 1.60 -3.92
N SER A 256 -0.23 2.65 -4.22
CA SER A 256 -0.49 3.52 -5.37
C SER A 256 -0.36 2.77 -6.69
N ALA A 257 0.65 1.90 -6.82
CA ALA A 257 0.87 1.11 -8.03
C ALA A 257 -0.25 0.09 -8.28
N VAL A 258 -0.61 -0.67 -7.24
CA VAL A 258 -1.67 -1.69 -7.34
C VAL A 258 -3.03 -1.03 -7.58
N ALA A 259 -3.34 0.08 -6.89
CA ALA A 259 -4.58 0.82 -7.12
C ALA A 259 -4.69 1.29 -8.58
N GLN A 260 -3.65 1.93 -9.12
CA GLN A 260 -3.65 2.39 -10.52
C GLN A 260 -3.75 1.24 -11.51
N ALA A 261 -3.07 0.11 -11.28
CA ALA A 261 -3.19 -1.07 -12.15
C ALA A 261 -4.62 -1.65 -12.15
N ILE A 262 -5.26 -1.73 -10.99
CA ILE A 262 -6.67 -2.17 -10.87
C ILE A 262 -7.60 -1.19 -11.61
N MET A 263 -7.43 0.12 -11.39
CA MET A 263 -8.23 1.15 -12.08
C MET A 263 -8.09 1.08 -13.59
N ASN A 264 -6.85 1.00 -14.09
CA ASN A 264 -6.56 0.92 -15.52
C ASN A 264 -7.25 -0.31 -16.16
N LYS A 265 -7.14 -1.47 -15.51
CA LYS A 265 -7.74 -2.71 -16.03
C LYS A 265 -9.25 -2.71 -15.94
N LEU A 266 -9.81 -2.40 -14.77
CA LEU A 266 -11.25 -2.58 -14.53
C LEU A 266 -12.10 -1.42 -15.05
N TRP A 267 -11.58 -0.20 -15.07
CA TRP A 267 -12.39 0.99 -15.39
C TRP A 267 -12.00 1.63 -16.72
N LEU A 268 -10.71 1.62 -17.07
CA LEU A 268 -10.23 2.21 -18.33
C LEU A 268 -10.14 1.20 -19.47
N GLY A 269 -10.48 -0.07 -19.22
CA GLY A 269 -10.51 -1.13 -20.23
C GLY A 269 -9.14 -1.57 -20.74
N PHE A 270 -8.07 -1.30 -20.00
CA PHE A 270 -6.74 -1.72 -20.40
C PHE A 270 -6.60 -3.24 -20.26
N ASP A 271 -5.91 -3.88 -21.21
CA ASP A 271 -5.44 -5.25 -20.99
C ASP A 271 -4.46 -5.30 -19.80
N LEU A 272 -4.19 -6.50 -19.28
CA LEU A 272 -3.37 -6.65 -18.07
C LEU A 272 -1.96 -6.08 -18.23
N ARG A 273 -1.37 -6.22 -19.43
CA ARG A 273 -0.01 -5.74 -19.71
C ARG A 273 0.01 -4.22 -19.75
N ALA A 274 -0.92 -3.61 -20.46
CA ALA A 274 -1.04 -2.16 -20.55
C ALA A 274 -1.37 -1.54 -19.18
N ALA A 275 -2.23 -2.17 -18.40
CA ALA A 275 -2.61 -1.70 -17.06
C ALA A 275 -1.41 -1.61 -16.10
N ILE A 276 -0.50 -2.59 -16.16
CA ILE A 276 0.73 -2.65 -15.34
C ILE A 276 1.83 -1.75 -15.91
N ALA A 277 1.98 -1.70 -17.23
CA ALA A 277 3.03 -0.93 -17.89
C ALA A 277 2.77 0.59 -17.85
N ALA A 278 1.53 1.03 -17.65
CA ALA A 278 1.19 2.44 -17.55
C ALA A 278 2.06 3.15 -16.48
N PRO A 279 2.61 4.36 -16.76
CA PRO A 279 3.34 5.14 -15.78
C PRO A 279 2.46 5.50 -14.59
N ILE A 280 3.00 5.41 -13.37
CA ILE A 280 2.24 5.71 -12.16
C ILE A 280 2.67 7.04 -11.51
N LEU A 281 1.81 7.56 -10.65
CA LEU A 281 2.16 8.58 -9.67
C LEU A 281 1.98 8.07 -8.24
N HIS A 282 2.58 8.75 -7.27
CA HIS A 282 2.46 8.50 -5.84
C HIS A 282 2.36 9.82 -5.07
N VAL A 283 1.85 9.77 -3.83
CA VAL A 283 1.79 10.92 -2.92
C VAL A 283 2.59 10.61 -1.66
N ASN A 284 3.63 11.41 -1.41
CA ASN A 284 4.52 11.21 -0.27
C ASN A 284 3.96 11.77 1.05
N SER A 285 4.73 11.68 2.15
CA SER A 285 4.28 12.11 3.50
C SER A 285 3.98 13.59 3.62
N LYS A 286 4.48 14.40 2.68
CA LYS A 286 4.27 15.85 2.64
C LYS A 286 3.12 16.23 1.70
N GLY A 287 2.31 15.26 1.28
CA GLY A 287 1.25 15.48 0.31
C GLY A 287 1.76 15.87 -1.08
N ARG A 288 3.05 15.64 -1.39
CA ARG A 288 3.63 15.99 -2.68
C ARG A 288 3.54 14.83 -3.65
N VAL A 289 3.29 15.15 -4.92
CA VAL A 289 3.18 14.16 -5.99
C VAL A 289 4.56 13.78 -6.51
N GLU A 290 4.81 12.48 -6.58
CA GLU A 290 5.99 11.87 -7.16
C GLU A 290 5.57 11.12 -8.42
N TYR A 291 6.18 11.45 -9.55
CA TYR A 291 5.88 10.85 -10.83
C TYR A 291 6.97 9.88 -11.27
N GLU A 292 6.57 8.82 -11.94
CA GLU A 292 7.50 8.01 -12.72
C GLU A 292 8.11 8.85 -13.88
N PRO A 293 9.38 8.61 -14.30
CA PRO A 293 10.04 9.45 -15.30
C PRO A 293 9.30 9.60 -16.64
N SER A 294 8.55 8.59 -17.07
CA SER A 294 7.79 8.57 -18.33
C SER A 294 6.36 9.14 -18.21
N PHE A 295 6.00 9.70 -17.05
CA PHE A 295 4.65 10.18 -16.80
C PHE A 295 4.28 11.39 -17.66
N SER A 296 3.01 11.47 -18.09
CA SER A 296 2.54 12.50 -19.03
C SER A 296 2.77 13.93 -18.53
N GLN A 297 3.52 14.74 -19.29
CA GLN A 297 3.74 16.16 -18.98
C GLN A 297 2.44 16.99 -19.04
N GLU A 298 1.50 16.61 -19.90
CA GLU A 298 0.18 17.24 -19.98
C GLU A 298 -0.57 17.10 -18.66
N VAL A 299 -0.55 15.89 -18.07
CA VAL A 299 -1.17 15.63 -16.78
C VAL A 299 -0.43 16.37 -15.66
N GLN A 300 0.91 16.33 -15.65
CA GLN A 300 1.70 17.04 -14.64
C GLN A 300 1.38 18.54 -14.60
N ARG A 301 1.28 19.19 -15.77
CA ARG A 301 0.90 20.61 -15.85
C ARG A 301 -0.52 20.84 -15.36
N GLY A 302 -1.49 20.03 -15.81
CA GLY A 302 -2.88 20.16 -15.35
C GLY A 302 -3.05 19.95 -13.84
N LEU A 303 -2.25 19.07 -13.23
CA LEU A 303 -2.21 18.90 -11.77
C LEU A 303 -1.58 20.12 -11.09
N GLN A 304 -0.49 20.66 -11.64
CA GLN A 304 0.14 21.87 -11.12
C GLN A 304 -0.81 23.08 -11.18
N ASP A 305 -1.58 23.24 -12.26
CA ASP A 305 -2.59 24.28 -12.42
C ASP A 305 -3.73 24.16 -11.39
N ARG A 306 -3.99 22.95 -10.90
CA ARG A 306 -4.90 22.67 -9.78
C ARG A 306 -4.24 22.83 -8.40
N GLY A 307 -2.98 23.27 -8.32
CA GLY A 307 -2.27 23.52 -7.06
C GLY A 307 -1.54 22.29 -6.49
N GLN A 308 -1.40 21.21 -7.25
CA GLN A 308 -0.66 20.02 -6.80
C GLN A 308 0.84 20.30 -6.78
N ASN A 309 1.45 20.13 -5.60
CA ASN A 309 2.89 20.27 -5.43
C ASN A 309 3.60 18.97 -5.82
N GLN A 310 4.53 19.03 -6.75
CA GLN A 310 5.35 17.89 -7.15
C GLN A 310 6.70 17.85 -6.43
N THR A 311 7.28 16.67 -6.34
CA THR A 311 8.68 16.49 -5.93
C THR A 311 9.31 15.37 -6.74
N GLN A 312 10.64 15.43 -6.87
CA GLN A 312 11.39 14.37 -7.50
C GLN A 312 11.64 13.24 -6.48
N ARG A 313 11.49 12.00 -6.95
CA ARG A 313 11.94 10.80 -6.26
C ARG A 313 13.18 10.26 -6.99
N PRO A 314 14.34 10.16 -6.33
CA PRO A 314 15.57 9.68 -6.98
C PRO A 314 15.45 8.26 -7.56
N PHE A 315 14.75 7.37 -6.87
CA PHE A 315 14.53 5.98 -7.29
C PHE A 315 13.05 5.63 -7.29
N PHE A 316 12.46 5.51 -8.47
CA PHE A 316 11.05 5.16 -8.65
C PHE A 316 10.92 3.67 -9.03
N LEU A 317 11.07 2.79 -8.03
CA LEU A 317 11.14 1.34 -8.23
C LEU A 317 9.90 0.62 -7.69
N ASN A 318 8.77 0.81 -8.36
CA ASN A 318 7.56 0.02 -8.18
C ASN A 318 7.52 -1.18 -9.14
N VAL A 319 6.81 -2.22 -8.74
CA VAL A 319 6.51 -3.41 -9.54
C VAL A 319 5.11 -3.87 -9.20
N VAL A 320 4.33 -4.22 -10.21
CA VAL A 320 3.09 -4.99 -10.04
C VAL A 320 3.24 -6.35 -10.73
N GLN A 321 2.95 -7.43 -10.01
CA GLN A 321 2.88 -8.76 -10.62
C GLN A 321 1.43 -9.20 -10.55
N ALA A 322 0.92 -9.78 -11.65
CA ALA A 322 -0.46 -10.20 -11.68
C ALA A 322 -0.71 -11.37 -12.62
N VAL A 323 -1.75 -12.15 -12.27
CA VAL A 323 -2.36 -13.17 -13.13
C VAL A 323 -3.85 -12.89 -13.22
N SER A 324 -4.37 -12.76 -14.43
CA SER A 324 -5.78 -12.53 -14.73
C SER A 324 -6.35 -13.74 -15.45
N GLN A 325 -7.44 -14.29 -14.93
CA GLN A 325 -8.27 -15.30 -15.59
C GLN A 325 -9.55 -14.64 -16.09
N GLU A 326 -9.82 -14.77 -17.38
CA GLU A 326 -11.02 -14.26 -18.05
C GLU A 326 -11.68 -15.43 -18.80
N GLY A 327 -12.64 -16.09 -18.14
CA GLY A 327 -13.18 -17.37 -18.61
C GLY A 327 -12.07 -18.43 -18.71
N ALA A 328 -11.86 -18.97 -19.91
CA ALA A 328 -10.83 -19.98 -20.17
C ALA A 328 -9.44 -19.40 -20.44
N ARG A 329 -9.30 -18.08 -20.59
CA ARG A 329 -8.01 -17.44 -20.93
C ARG A 329 -7.30 -16.98 -19.65
N VAL A 330 -6.00 -17.22 -19.60
CA VAL A 330 -5.13 -16.76 -18.52
C VAL A 330 -4.07 -15.83 -19.08
N TYR A 331 -3.90 -14.68 -18.45
CA TYR A 331 -2.88 -13.70 -18.78
C TYR A 331 -2.01 -13.48 -17.54
N ALA A 332 -0.73 -13.76 -17.62
CA ALA A 332 0.24 -13.49 -16.57
C ALA A 332 1.19 -12.37 -17.02
N VAL A 333 1.42 -11.40 -16.15
CA VAL A 333 2.29 -10.25 -16.45
C VAL A 333 3.22 -9.97 -15.28
N SER A 334 4.49 -9.87 -15.62
CA SER A 334 5.52 -9.31 -14.76
C SER A 334 5.89 -7.91 -15.19
N ASP A 335 5.85 -6.97 -14.25
CA ASP A 335 6.28 -5.60 -14.51
C ASP A 335 7.77 -5.56 -14.90
N LEU A 336 8.02 -4.95 -16.05
CA LEU A 336 9.35 -4.87 -16.67
C LEU A 336 10.31 -3.97 -15.88
N ARG A 337 9.82 -3.11 -14.99
CA ARG A 337 10.64 -2.16 -14.21
C ARG A 337 11.71 -2.83 -13.34
N LYS A 338 11.56 -4.11 -12.97
CA LYS A 338 12.60 -4.90 -12.26
C LYS A 338 13.02 -6.18 -13.00
N GLY A 339 12.67 -6.30 -14.29
CA GLY A 339 13.09 -7.46 -15.10
C GLY A 339 12.56 -8.80 -14.62
N GLY A 340 11.37 -8.84 -14.00
CA GLY A 340 10.71 -10.09 -13.66
C GLY A 340 10.13 -10.79 -14.89
N GLU A 341 9.89 -12.09 -14.78
CA GLU A 341 9.31 -12.91 -15.86
C GLU A 341 8.04 -13.62 -15.40
N ALA A 342 7.06 -13.68 -16.31
CA ALA A 342 5.85 -14.45 -16.14
C ALA A 342 6.00 -15.77 -16.90
N ALA A 343 5.63 -16.88 -16.25
CA ALA A 343 5.66 -18.22 -16.84
C ALA A 343 4.36 -18.97 -16.55
N GLY A 344 3.99 -19.88 -17.44
CA GLY A 344 2.81 -20.75 -17.34
C GLY A 344 2.96 -21.92 -18.31
N TYR A 345 2.14 -22.95 -18.14
CA TYR A 345 2.11 -24.15 -18.98
C TYR A 345 0.69 -24.48 -19.44
#